data_AF-A0A942M9C2-F1
#
_entry.id   AF-A0A942M9C2-F1
#
_cell.length_a   1.000
_cell.length_b   1.000
_cell.length_c   1.000
_cell.angle_alpha   90.00
_cell.angle_beta   90.00
_cell.angle_gamma   90.00
#
_symmetry.space_group_name_H-M   'P 1'
#
loop_
_entity.id
_entity.type
_entity.pdbx_description
1 polymer ?
#
loop_
_entity_poly.entity_id
_entity_poly.type
_entity_poly.pdbx_seq_one_letter_code
_entity_poly.pdbx_strand_id
1 'polypeptide(L)' 'MKMTNFTDEKQETVYEKNPVTQEQLQREVDYVRAQRILESMLDKGLISLSEFNKITTLNRESFSPALAPIMD' A
#
# COMPACT_ATOMS: atom_id res chain seq x y z
N MET A 1 -4.50 -6.22 -51.97
CA MET A 1 -4.17 -5.56 -50.69
C MET A 1 -5.47 -5.40 -49.90
N LYS A 2 -5.74 -6.25 -48.92
CA LYS A 2 -6.93 -6.14 -48.06
C LYS A 2 -6.63 -5.09 -46.99
N MET A 3 -7.38 -3.99 -46.99
CA MET A 3 -7.32 -2.99 -45.93
C MET A 3 -8.24 -3.47 -44.82
N THR A 4 -7.67 -3.93 -43.71
CA THR A 4 -8.41 -4.24 -42.49
C THR A 4 -8.51 -2.97 -41.67
N ASN A 5 -9.74 -2.51 -41.44
CA ASN A 5 -10.03 -1.40 -40.52
C ASN A 5 -9.76 -1.91 -39.10
N PHE A 6 -8.70 -1.39 -38.48
CA PHE A 6 -8.48 -1.56 -37.04
C PHE A 6 -9.35 -0.53 -36.33
N THR A 7 -10.51 -0.98 -35.85
CA THR A 7 -11.31 -0.23 -34.90
C THR A 7 -10.50 -0.19 -33.59
N ASP A 8 -10.08 1.00 -33.20
CA ASP A 8 -9.42 1.28 -31.92
C ASP A 8 -10.46 1.11 -30.80
N GLU A 9 -10.65 -0.14 -30.38
CA GLU A 9 -11.44 -0.47 -29.21
C GLU A 9 -10.67 0.00 -27.98
N LYS A 10 -10.93 1.25 -27.57
CA LYS A 10 -10.58 1.73 -26.24
C LYS A 10 -11.27 0.82 -25.23
N GLN A 11 -10.51 -0.11 -24.67
CA GLN A 11 -10.91 -0.85 -23.48
C GLN A 11 -11.00 0.16 -22.32
N GLU A 12 -12.16 0.81 -22.18
CA GLU A 12 -12.52 1.51 -20.96
C GLU A 12 -12.67 0.44 -19.88
N THR A 13 -11.58 0.18 -19.16
CA THR A 13 -11.62 -0.56 -17.90
C THR A 13 -12.62 0.16 -17.00
N VAL A 14 -13.79 -0.43 -16.81
CA VAL A 14 -14.78 0.01 -15.82
C VAL A 14 -14.17 -0.27 -14.44
N TYR A 15 -13.29 0.61 -13.98
CA TYR A 15 -12.91 0.65 -12.59
C TYR A 15 -14.16 1.14 -11.85
N GLU A 16 -14.91 0.22 -11.25
CA GLU A 16 -15.89 0.59 -10.23
C GLU A 16 -15.14 1.45 -9.20
N LYS A 17 -15.45 2.74 -9.16
CA LYS A 17 -14.95 3.65 -8.15
C LYS A 17 -15.61 3.26 -6.83
N ASN A 18 -15.05 2.27 -6.16
CA ASN A 18 -15.36 2.04 -4.76
C ASN A 18 -14.82 3.25 -3.99
N PRO A 19 -15.70 4.05 -3.34
CA PRO A 19 -15.25 5.20 -2.58
C PRO A 19 -14.36 4.71 -1.44
N VAL A 20 -13.17 5.28 -1.34
CA VAL A 20 -12.28 5.05 -0.19
C VAL A 20 -12.97 5.59 1.05
N THR A 21 -13.17 4.74 2.06
CA THR A 21 -13.80 5.17 3.30
C THR A 21 -12.80 5.96 4.17
N GLN A 22 -13.31 6.79 5.06
CA GLN A 22 -12.46 7.53 5.99
C GLN A 22 -11.64 6.59 6.89
N GLU A 23 -12.23 5.45 7.28
CA GLU A 23 -11.56 4.42 8.08
C GLU A 23 -10.41 3.79 7.30
N GLN A 24 -10.59 3.53 6.01
CA GLN A 24 -9.52 3.01 5.17
C GLN A 24 -8.38 4.03 5.06
N LEU A 25 -8.70 5.30 4.82
CA LEU A 25 -7.70 6.37 4.79
C LEU A 25 -6.97 6.50 6.13
N GLN A 26 -7.68 6.38 7.25
CA GLN A 26 -7.09 6.44 8.57
C GLN A 26 -6.08 5.31 8.80
N ARG A 27 -6.41 4.09 8.37
CA ARG A 27 -5.48 2.94 8.42
C ARG A 27 -4.20 3.17 7.64
N GLU A 28 -4.29 3.80 6.45
CA GLU A 28 -3.09 4.16 5.68
C GLU A 28 -2.18 5.12 6.47
N VAL A 29 -2.78 6.18 7.04
CA VAL A 29 -2.05 7.21 7.79
C VAL A 29 -1.41 6.62 9.04
N ASP A 30 -2.14 5.79 9.77
CA ASP A 30 -1.64 5.18 11.01
C ASP A 30 -0.53 4.17 10.73
N TYR A 31 -0.65 3.36 9.66
CA TYR A 31 0.42 2.46 9.24
C TYR A 31 1.70 3.23 8.87
N VAL A 32 1.60 4.27 8.03
CA VAL A 32 2.76 5.09 7.64
C VAL A 32 3.40 5.76 8.86
N ARG A 33 2.59 6.23 9.82
CA ARG A 33 3.10 6.80 11.06
C ARG A 33 3.86 5.77 11.89
N ALA A 34 3.31 4.56 12.05
CA ALA A 34 3.95 3.48 12.77
C ALA A 34 5.29 3.09 12.13
N GLN A 35 5.35 3.03 10.79
CA GLN A 35 6.58 2.71 10.07
C GLN A 35 7.68 3.75 10.30
N ARG A 36 7.36 5.05 10.25
CA ARG A 36 8.31 6.13 10.55
C ARG A 36 8.85 6.08 11.98
N ILE A 37 8.02 5.67 12.93
CA ILE A 37 8.47 5.48 14.32
C ILE A 37 9.46 4.31 14.40
N LEU A 38 9.16 3.19 13.74
CA LEU A 38 10.04 2.03 13.69
C LEU A 38 11.38 2.35 13.02
N GLU A 39 11.37 3.11 11.92
CA GLU A 39 12.58 3.57 11.24
C GLU A 39 13.44 4.40 12.21
N SER A 40 12.83 5.36 12.91
CA SER A 40 13.58 6.13 13.91
C SER A 40 14.11 5.27 15.06
N MET A 41 13.40 4.21 15.47
CA MET A 41 13.86 3.31 16.53
C MET A 41 15.05 2.47 16.06
N LEU A 42 15.00 1.98 14.83
CA LEU A 42 16.10 1.23 14.20
C LEU A 42 17.33 2.11 14.04
N ASP A 43 17.18 3.33 13.51
CA ASP A 43 18.28 4.28 13.31
C ASP A 43 18.98 4.66 14.61
N LYS A 44 18.22 4.72 15.72
CA LYS A 44 18.74 4.99 17.06
C LYS A 44 19.29 3.75 17.77
N GLY A 45 19.26 2.58 17.12
CA GLY A 45 19.70 1.32 17.70
C GLY A 45 18.84 0.82 18.87
N LEU A 46 17.60 1.29 18.99
CA LEU A 46 16.67 0.86 20.04
C LEU A 46 16.05 -0.51 19.75
N ILE A 47 16.00 -0.89 18.47
CA ILE A 47 15.57 -2.20 18.00
C ILE A 47 16.53 -2.71 16.94
N SER A 48 16.64 -4.02 16.83
CA SER A 48 17.36 -4.69 15.75
C SER A 48 16.56 -4.69 14.45
N LEU A 49 17.24 -4.92 13.32
CA LEU A 49 16.58 -5.13 12.03
C LEU A 49 15.59 -6.30 12.05
N SER A 50 15.88 -7.35 12.83
CA SER A 50 14.97 -8.50 13.01
C SER A 50 13.69 -8.10 13.72
N GLU A 51 13.78 -7.28 14.77
CA GLU A 51 12.61 -6.75 15.48
C GLU A 51 11.83 -5.77 14.61
N PHE A 52 12.51 -4.88 13.89
CA PHE A 52 11.88 -3.99 12.92
C PHE A 52 11.03 -4.76 11.91
N ASN A 53 11.58 -5.83 11.30
CA ASN A 53 10.87 -6.65 10.32
C ASN A 53 9.65 -7.35 10.95
N LYS A 54 9.79 -7.90 12.15
CA LYS A 54 8.67 -8.55 12.87
C LYS A 54 7.55 -7.56 13.16
N ILE A 55 7.87 -6.37 13.67
CA ILE A 55 6.87 -5.36 13.99
C ILE A 55 6.24 -4.81 12.69
N THR A 56 7.01 -4.66 11.62
CA THR A 56 6.47 -4.27 10.30
C THR A 56 5.41 -5.26 9.82
N THR A 57 5.68 -6.57 9.90
CA THR A 57 4.69 -7.61 9.57
C THR A 57 3.44 -7.50 10.45
N LEU A 58 3.60 -7.36 11.76
CA LEU A 58 2.47 -7.20 12.69
C LEU A 58 1.66 -5.93 12.43
N ASN A 59 2.32 -4.83 12.06
CA ASN A 59 1.65 -3.59 11.68
C ASN A 59 0.83 -3.75 10.40
N ARG A 60 1.35 -4.48 9.39
CA ARG A 60 0.59 -4.80 8.15
C ARG A 60 -0.69 -5.59 8.48
N GLU A 61 -0.60 -6.57 9.38
CA GLU A 61 -1.76 -7.34 9.84
C GLU A 61 -2.74 -6.48 10.66
N SER A 62 -2.24 -5.71 11.64
CA SER A 62 -3.08 -4.97 12.57
C SER A 62 -3.75 -3.74 11.95
N PHE A 63 -3.04 -2.96 11.14
CA PHE A 63 -3.63 -1.81 10.47
C PHE A 63 -4.40 -2.21 9.22
N SER A 64 -4.05 -3.34 8.60
CA SER A 64 -4.62 -3.80 7.32
C SER A 64 -4.76 -2.66 6.29
N PRO A 65 -3.70 -1.88 6.01
CA PRO A 65 -3.73 -0.83 5.01
C PRO A 65 -3.84 -1.46 3.61
N ALA A 66 -4.69 -0.90 2.76
CA ALA A 66 -4.93 -1.40 1.41
C ALA A 66 -3.70 -1.26 0.51
N LEU A 67 -2.80 -0.31 0.81
CA LEU A 67 -1.60 -0.04 0.02
C LEU A 67 -0.36 -0.79 0.52
N ALA A 68 -0.42 -1.54 1.63
CA ALA A 68 0.73 -2.33 2.11
C ALA A 68 1.41 -3.21 1.05
N PRO A 69 0.68 -3.86 0.11
CA PRO A 69 1.31 -4.73 -0.90
C PRO A 69 2.22 -4.01 -1.90
N ILE A 70 2.12 -2.68 -2.02
CA ILE A 70 2.91 -1.86 -2.96
C ILE A 70 3.85 -0.88 -2.25
N MET A 71 3.85 -0.89 -0.92
CA MET A 71 4.72 -0.09 -0.08
C MET A 71 5.88 -0.97 0.39
N ASP A 72 6.93 -1.01 -0.43
CA ASP A 72 8.25 -1.58 -0.07
C ASP A 72 9.21 -0.48 0.36
#